data_AF-A0A914XXQ1-F1
#
_entry.id   AF-A0A914XXQ1-F1
#
_cell.length_a   1.000
_cell.length_b   1.000
_cell.length_c   1.000
_cell.angle_alpha   90.00
_cell.angle_beta   90.00
_cell.angle_gamma   90.00
#
_symmetry.space_group_name_H-M   'P 1'
#
loop_
_entity.id
_entity.type
_entity.pdbx_description
1 polymer ?
#
loop_
_entity_poly.entity_id
_entity_poly.type
_entity_poly.pdbx_seq_one_letter_code
_entity_poly.pdbx_strand_id
1 'polypeptide(L)'
;MAEQVFINSYLVVLYARFWLGLSSIDNGTTWQWSDNSRFDYVFWGEGQPSLINNEKDCVTFDTSYYNTPGYFRVRDCKKFNFNPFIVCKKSNK
;
A
#
# COMPACT_ATOMS: atom_id res chain seq x y z
N MET A 1 6.90 -11.94 4.59
CA MET A 1 7.26 -12.11 3.15
C MET A 1 6.30 -13.00 2.35
N ALA A 2 5.71 -14.07 2.90
CA ALA A 2 4.83 -14.95 2.10
C ALA A 2 3.58 -14.24 1.55
N GLU A 3 2.90 -13.42 2.37
CA GLU A 3 1.73 -12.64 1.92
C GLU A 3 2.07 -11.69 0.76
N GLN A 4 3.25 -11.06 0.79
CA GLN A 4 3.75 -10.20 -0.28
C GLN A 4 3.92 -10.97 -1.60
N VAL A 5 4.52 -12.16 -1.56
CA VAL A 5 4.71 -12.99 -2.76
C VAL A 5 3.35 -13.41 -3.33
N PHE A 6 2.42 -13.80 -2.46
CA PHE A 6 1.07 -14.18 -2.86
C PHE A 6 0.35 -13.03 -3.56
N ILE A 7 0.27 -11.83 -2.98
CA ILE A 7 -0.40 -10.71 -3.67
C ILE A 7 0.32 -10.33 -4.97
N ASN A 8 1.65 -10.40 -5.00
CA ASN A 8 2.43 -10.06 -6.18
C ASN A 8 2.13 -10.99 -7.37
N SER A 9 1.96 -12.29 -7.13
CA SER A 9 1.68 -13.25 -8.22
C SER A 9 0.33 -13.01 -8.91
N TYR A 10 -0.63 -12.41 -8.21
CA TYR A 10 -1.96 -12.09 -8.78
C TYR A 10 -2.04 -10.67 -9.33
N LEU A 11 -1.41 -9.70 -8.69
CA LEU A 11 -1.63 -8.28 -9.01
C LEU A 11 -0.65 -7.73 -10.05
N VAL A 12 0.54 -8.32 -10.20
CA VAL A 12 1.57 -7.79 -11.13
C VAL A 12 1.10 -7.74 -12.59
N VAL A 13 0.20 -8.65 -12.98
CA VAL A 13 -0.33 -8.71 -14.36
C VAL A 13 -1.29 -7.57 -14.69
N LEU A 14 -1.80 -6.86 -13.69
CA LEU A 14 -2.76 -5.77 -13.85
C LEU A 14 -2.08 -4.43 -14.11
N TYR A 15 -0.76 -4.32 -13.87
CA TYR A 15 0.02 -3.09 -14.05
C TYR A 15 -0.63 -1.84 -13.44
N ALA A 16 -1.22 -2.01 -12.26
CA ALA A 16 -2.05 -1.02 -11.61
C ALA A 16 -1.57 -0.73 -10.19
N ARG A 17 -2.27 0.21 -9.56
CA ARG A 17 -2.06 0.60 -8.18
C ARG A 17 -3.27 0.23 -7.36
N PHE A 18 -3.02 -0.43 -6.23
CA PHE A 18 -4.06 -0.97 -5.37
C PHE A 18 -3.98 -0.33 -4.01
N TRP A 19 -5.08 0.22 -3.51
CA TRP A 19 -5.12 0.67 -2.13
C TRP A 19 -4.98 -0.51 -1.18
N LEU A 20 -4.14 -0.32 -0.17
CA LEU A 20 -4.00 -1.20 0.97
C LEU A 20 -4.68 -0.57 2.18
N GLY A 21 -4.93 -1.37 3.22
CA GLY A 21 -5.45 -0.89 4.49
C GLY A 21 -4.44 -0.10 5.34
N LEU A 22 -3.25 0.22 4.83
CA LEU A 22 -2.20 0.92 5.57
C LEU A 22 -2.31 2.44 5.37
N SER A 23 -2.29 3.18 6.47
CA SER A 23 -2.33 4.65 6.46
C SER A 23 -1.43 5.24 7.53
N SER A 24 -0.99 6.48 7.35
CA SER A 24 -0.23 7.18 8.37
C SER A 24 -1.15 7.69 9.48
N ILE A 25 -0.56 7.83 10.67
CA ILE A 25 -1.12 8.53 11.83
C ILE A 25 -0.09 9.58 12.28
N ASP A 26 -0.51 10.54 13.10
CA ASP A 26 0.37 11.56 13.71
C ASP A 26 1.25 12.28 12.68
N ASN A 27 0.62 12.89 11.67
CA ASN A 27 1.26 13.66 10.60
C ASN A 27 2.39 12.91 9.86
N GLY A 28 2.25 11.60 9.67
CA GLY A 28 3.21 10.81 8.90
C GLY A 28 4.31 10.13 9.69
N THR A 29 4.35 10.29 11.02
CA THR A 29 5.40 9.71 11.86
C THR A 29 5.21 8.23 12.15
N THR A 30 3.96 7.76 12.18
CA THR A 30 3.62 6.36 12.48
C THR A 30 2.64 5.81 11.43
N TRP A 31 2.58 4.48 11.28
CA TRP A 31 1.73 3.80 10.32
C TRP A 31 0.83 2.77 11.02
N GLN A 32 -0.41 2.65 10.55
CA GLN A 32 -1.40 1.73 11.12
C GLN A 32 -2.21 1.02 10.01
N TRP A 33 -2.38 -0.29 10.17
CA TRP A 33 -3.28 -1.10 9.35
C TRP A 33 -4.73 -0.96 9.83
N SER A 34 -5.67 -0.90 8.89
CA SER A 34 -7.10 -0.74 9.16
C SER A 34 -7.74 -1.92 9.89
N ASP A 35 -7.11 -3.09 9.87
CA ASP A 35 -7.54 -4.29 10.59
C ASP A 35 -6.87 -4.43 11.98
N ASN A 36 -6.13 -3.40 12.42
CA ASN A 36 -5.32 -3.39 13.64
C ASN A 36 -4.23 -4.47 13.69
N SER A 37 -3.86 -5.06 12.54
CA SER A 37 -2.65 -5.88 12.45
C SER A 37 -1.41 -5.07 12.86
N ARG A 38 -0.41 -5.75 13.42
CA ARG A 38 0.85 -5.11 13.80
C ARG A 38 1.54 -4.50 12.59
N PHE A 39 2.15 -3.33 12.79
CA PHE A 39 3.02 -2.71 11.79
C PHE A 39 4.45 -3.22 11.95
N ASP A 40 4.72 -4.43 11.46
CA ASP A 40 6.02 -5.11 11.57
C ASP A 40 6.66 -5.43 10.20
N TYR A 41 5.92 -5.20 9.11
CA TYR A 41 6.37 -5.48 7.75
C TYR A 41 5.92 -4.40 6.77
N VAL A 42 6.87 -3.95 5.95
CA VAL A 42 6.66 -3.04 4.82
C VAL A 42 7.60 -3.41 3.68
N PHE A 43 7.17 -3.10 2.46
CA PHE A 43 7.99 -3.28 1.27
C PHE A 43 8.01 -1.99 0.44
N TRP A 44 8.52 -0.93 1.05
CA TRP A 44 8.59 0.40 0.45
C TRP A 44 9.36 0.39 -0.86
N GLY A 45 8.82 1.10 -1.86
CA GLY A 45 9.56 1.39 -3.08
C GLY A 45 10.69 2.38 -2.81
N GLU A 46 11.59 2.53 -3.79
CA GLU A 46 12.65 3.52 -3.71
C GLU A 46 12.10 4.93 -3.46
N GLY A 47 12.72 5.64 -2.51
CA GLY A 47 12.33 6.99 -2.09
C GLY A 47 11.06 7.05 -1.23
N GLN A 48 10.59 5.93 -0.68
CA GLN A 48 9.41 5.86 0.19
C GLN A 48 9.77 5.46 1.64
N PRO A 49 8.98 5.88 2.64
CA PRO A 49 7.80 6.74 2.53
C PRO A 49 8.16 8.20 2.24
N SER A 50 7.50 8.80 1.23
CA SER A 50 7.57 10.24 0.97
C SER A 50 6.29 10.88 1.49
N LEU A 51 6.35 11.48 2.67
CA LEU A 51 5.20 12.18 3.24
C LEU A 51 4.77 13.30 2.30
N ILE A 52 3.50 13.30 1.91
CA ILE A 52 2.98 14.22 0.90
C ILE A 52 2.50 15.50 1.59
N ASN A 53 1.78 15.33 2.70
CA ASN A 53 1.25 16.42 3.50
C ASN A 53 1.51 16.13 4.99
N ASN A 54 1.55 17.15 5.85
CA ASN A 54 1.49 16.98 7.31
C ASN A 54 0.09 16.50 7.77
N GLU A 55 -0.58 15.68 6.96
CA GLU A 55 -1.91 15.10 7.18
C GLU A 55 -1.81 13.56 7.11
N LYS A 56 -2.99 12.91 7.12
CA LYS A 56 -3.12 11.47 6.92
C LYS A 56 -2.90 11.08 5.45
N ASP A 57 -1.87 10.28 5.22
CA ASP A 57 -1.54 9.67 3.93
C ASP A 57 -1.93 8.18 3.91
N CYS A 58 -2.16 7.65 2.72
CA CYS A 58 -2.58 6.26 2.50
C CYS A 58 -1.54 5.52 1.66
N VAL A 59 -1.52 4.19 1.73
CA VAL A 59 -0.54 3.37 1.01
C VAL A 59 -1.18 2.59 -0.11
N THR A 60 -0.51 2.58 -1.25
CA THR A 60 -0.82 1.72 -2.38
C THR A 60 0.23 0.64 -2.59
N PHE A 61 -0.19 -0.53 -3.03
CA PHE A 61 0.64 -1.51 -3.70
C PHE A 61 0.76 -1.15 -5.18
N ASP A 62 1.95 -0.72 -5.61
CA ASP A 62 2.20 -0.22 -6.96
C ASP A 62 2.89 -1.29 -7.80
N THR A 63 2.16 -1.85 -8.77
CA THR A 63 2.65 -2.84 -9.75
C THR A 63 2.80 -2.25 -11.16
N SER A 64 2.71 -0.92 -11.30
CA SER A 64 2.69 -0.28 -12.62
C SER A 64 4.03 -0.29 -13.36
N TYR A 65 5.09 -0.80 -12.74
CA TYR A 65 6.44 -0.88 -13.31
C TYR A 65 6.74 -2.29 -13.87
N TYR A 66 7.10 -2.34 -15.15
CA TYR A 66 7.38 -3.59 -15.86
C TYR A 66 8.56 -4.37 -15.25
N ASN A 67 8.46 -5.70 -15.20
CA ASN A 67 9.49 -6.60 -14.67
C ASN A 67 9.97 -6.27 -13.24
N THR A 68 9.12 -5.67 -12.42
CA THR A 68 9.42 -5.41 -11.01
C THR A 68 8.30 -5.96 -10.12
N PRO A 69 8.62 -6.38 -8.89
CA PRO A 69 7.58 -6.71 -7.92
C PRO A 69 6.80 -5.46 -7.52
N GLY A 70 5.61 -5.64 -6.97
CA GLY A 70 4.83 -4.54 -6.42
C GLY A 70 5.46 -3.98 -5.15
N TYR A 71 5.53 -2.65 -5.07
CA TYR A 71 6.10 -1.93 -3.94
C TYR A 71 5.07 -1.06 -3.24
N PHE A 72 5.30 -0.79 -1.96
CA PHE A 72 4.47 0.12 -1.19
C PHE A 72 4.84 1.55 -1.56
N ARG A 73 3.84 2.38 -1.87
CA ARG A 73 4.02 3.81 -2.13
C ARG A 73 2.96 4.63 -1.40
N VAL A 74 3.40 5.73 -0.81
CA VAL A 74 2.55 6.71 -0.14
C VAL A 74 1.80 7.54 -1.18
N ARG A 75 0.51 7.79 -0.93
CA ARG A 75 -0.40 8.55 -1.78
C ARG A 75 -1.38 9.33 -0.90
N ASP A 76 -1.80 10.48 -1.39
CA ASP A 76 -2.86 11.27 -0.77
C ASP A 76 -4.18 10.47 -0.79
N CYS A 77 -4.73 10.19 0.40
CA CYS A 77 -5.98 9.45 0.57
C CYS A 77 -7.17 10.08 -0.17
N LYS A 78 -7.17 11.42 -0.32
CA LYS A 78 -8.25 12.19 -0.94
C LYS A 78 -8.10 12.31 -2.45
N LYS A 79 -7.03 11.74 -3.04
CA LYS A 79 -6.81 11.80 -4.49
C LYS A 79 -7.61 10.70 -5.20
N PHE A 80 -8.89 10.98 -5.44
CA PHE A 80 -9.87 10.04 -5.99
C PHE A 80 -9.68 9.65 -7.47
N ASN A 81 -8.89 10.39 -8.25
CA ASN A 81 -8.99 10.30 -9.72
C ASN A 81 -8.13 9.24 -10.45
N PHE A 82 -7.32 8.41 -9.76
CA PHE A 82 -6.36 7.57 -10.48
C PHE A 82 -6.33 6.07 -10.12
N ASN A 83 -6.91 5.65 -8.99
CA ASN A 83 -6.74 4.26 -8.50
C ASN A 83 -8.07 3.69 -7.96
N PRO A 84 -8.90 3.03 -8.78
CA PRO A 84 -10.18 2.46 -8.33
C PRO A 84 -10.03 1.12 -7.59
N PHE A 85 -8.83 0.54 -7.55
CA PHE A 85 -8.63 -0.82 -7.05
C PHE A 85 -8.26 -0.83 -5.57
N ILE A 86 -8.90 -1.72 -4.80
CA ILE A 86 -8.65 -1.94 -3.37
C ILE A 86 -8.37 -3.44 -3.17
N VAL A 87 -7.36 -3.78 -2.37
CA VAL A 87 -7.10 -5.16 -1.95
C VAL A 87 -7.71 -5.39 -0.58
N CYS A 88 -8.61 -6.36 -0.50
CA CYS A 88 -9.26 -6.75 0.75
C CYS A 88 -8.63 -8.03 1.31
N LYS A 89 -8.42 -8.07 2.63
CA LYS A 89 -8.03 -9.27 3.37
C LYS A 89 -9.25 -9.84 4.08
N LYS A 90 -9.46 -11.14 3.99
CA LYS A 90 -10.48 -11.87 4.78
C LYS A 90 -9.78 -12.97 5.56
N SER A 91 -9.98 -12.97 6.88
CA SER A 91 -9.56 -14.10 7.72
C SER A 91 -10.64 -15.17 7.68
N ASN A 92 -10.27 -16.40 7.34
CA ASN A 92 -11.13 -17.56 7.58
C ASN A 92 -10.95 -17.93 9.05
N LYS A 93 -11.89 -17.52 9.90
CA LYS A 93 -12.07 -18.18 11.20
C LYS A 93 -12.68 -19.55 10.97
#